data_AF-A0A2H3ANH5-F1
#
_entry.id   AF-A0A2H3ANH5-F1
#
_cell.length_a   1.000
_cell.length_b   1.000
_cell.length_c   1.000
_cell.angle_alpha   90.00
_cell.angle_beta   90.00
_cell.angle_gamma   90.00
#
_symmetry.space_group_name_H-M   'P 1'
#
loop_
_entity.id
_entity.type
_entity.pdbx_description
1 polymer ?
#
loop_
_entity_poly.entity_id
_entity_poly.type
_entity_poly.pdbx_seq_one_letter_code
_entity_poly.pdbx_strand_id
1 'polypeptide(L)'
;MEHFIGCRPNLQRYSGTTKHRFAQQKCYLTKIHAAYHTSDEISAYANGPILSGQESLAPLDLTELSQACKRAENYQQHLYGLQKKLKCSQKRVETQAEDLSKKAIYIGDLEDEIAHLMKESEVMMSKMTLQAEGRVEDRKQLHSLKAKIKRVPDHIANAIKTITSTESIVNHPFFQLKNKGVIPDETRSLINDLITEDGVNPEQVLSVLNRMAGHLGVPVEGSVSDRSTKWIIQEGGAAAKMQVVQCLKNAKDMSY
;
A
#
# COMPACT_ATOMS: atom_id res chain seq x y z
N MET A 1 -6.91 -10.68 -29.61
CA MET A 1 -6.60 -9.56 -28.68
C MET A 1 -7.75 -8.59 -28.79
N GLU A 2 -8.79 -8.81 -28.00
CA GLU A 2 -9.97 -7.94 -27.97
C GLU A 2 -9.79 -6.95 -26.82
N HIS A 3 -9.69 -5.67 -27.16
CA HIS A 3 -9.59 -4.59 -26.20
C HIS A 3 -10.98 -4.29 -25.62
N PHE A 4 -11.25 -4.82 -24.43
CA PHE A 4 -12.39 -4.40 -23.61
C PHE A 4 -12.08 -3.01 -23.02
N ILE A 5 -12.61 -1.97 -23.65
CA ILE A 5 -12.61 -0.60 -23.13
C ILE A 5 -13.67 -0.54 -22.02
N GLY A 6 -13.22 -0.62 -20.78
CA GLY A 6 -14.08 -0.52 -19.60
C GLY A 6 -14.63 0.91 -19.44
N CYS A 7 -15.91 1.10 -19.75
CA CYS A 7 -16.67 2.27 -19.34
C CYS A 7 -16.80 2.27 -17.81
N ARG A 8 -16.15 3.23 -17.14
CA ARG A 8 -16.36 3.47 -15.70
C ARG A 8 -17.76 4.08 -15.49
N PRO A 9 -18.61 3.53 -14.62
CA PRO A 9 -19.86 4.18 -14.25
C PRO A 9 -19.54 5.45 -13.47
N ASN A 10 -20.11 6.56 -13.93
CA ASN A 10 -20.00 7.87 -13.32
C ASN A 10 -20.83 7.86 -12.02
N LEU A 11 -20.17 7.61 -10.89
CA LEU A 11 -20.81 7.57 -9.57
C LEU A 11 -21.11 9.01 -9.13
N GLN A 12 -22.20 9.55 -9.64
CA GLN A 12 -22.68 10.89 -9.29
C GLN A 12 -23.23 10.84 -7.86
N ARG A 13 -22.39 11.26 -6.90
CA ARG A 13 -22.74 11.39 -5.48
C ARG A 13 -23.93 12.35 -5.34
N TYR A 14 -25.13 11.80 -5.16
CA TYR A 14 -26.32 12.54 -4.73
C TYR A 14 -26.20 12.89 -3.23
N SER A 15 -25.31 13.83 -2.90
CA SER A 15 -25.28 14.45 -1.57
C SER A 15 -25.93 15.83 -1.67
N GLY A 16 -27.23 15.95 -1.43
CA GLY A 16 -27.88 17.27 -1.58
C GLY A 16 -29.20 17.54 -0.88
N THR A 17 -30.11 16.58 -0.70
CA THR A 17 -31.51 16.96 -0.42
C THR A 17 -32.08 16.50 0.92
N THR A 18 -31.41 15.60 1.65
CA THR A 18 -31.97 15.03 2.89
C THR A 18 -32.03 16.06 4.03
N LYS A 19 -31.08 17.01 4.11
CA LYS A 19 -31.07 18.03 5.17
C LYS A 19 -32.20 19.07 5.06
N HIS A 20 -32.70 19.34 3.86
CA HIS A 20 -33.73 20.37 3.66
C HIS A 20 -35.13 19.90 4.11
N ARG A 21 -35.46 18.61 3.98
CA ARG A 21 -36.76 18.08 4.43
C ARG A 21 -36.90 18.09 5.95
N PHE A 22 -35.81 17.84 6.69
CA PHE A 22 -35.86 17.81 8.15
C PHE A 22 -36.11 19.20 8.76
N ALA A 23 -35.58 20.26 8.14
CA ALA A 23 -35.82 21.64 8.58
C ALA A 23 -37.27 22.09 8.35
N GLN A 24 -37.87 21.73 7.20
CA GLN A 24 -39.28 22.03 6.92
C GLN A 24 -40.24 21.27 7.85
N GLN A 25 -39.97 19.99 8.15
CA GLN A 25 -40.80 19.22 9.08
C GLN A 25 -40.74 19.76 10.52
N LYS A 26 -39.56 20.17 11.01
CA LYS A 26 -39.44 20.83 12.32
C LYS A 26 -40.24 22.13 12.39
N CYS A 27 -40.19 22.97 11.35
CA CYS A 27 -40.94 24.23 11.32
C CYS A 27 -42.47 24.01 11.36
N TYR A 28 -42.97 22.94 10.75
CA TYR A 28 -44.40 22.62 10.77
C TYR A 28 -44.87 22.12 12.15
N LEU A 29 -44.09 21.26 12.81
CA LEU A 29 -44.39 20.76 14.16
C LEU A 29 -44.38 21.88 15.21
N THR A 30 -43.45 22.83 15.14
CA THR A 30 -43.42 23.97 16.06
C THR A 30 -44.64 24.88 15.90
N LYS A 31 -45.13 25.08 14.67
CA LYS A 31 -46.36 25.86 14.41
C LYS A 31 -47.61 25.19 14.98
N ILE A 32 -47.69 23.86 14.90
CA ILE A 32 -48.79 23.09 15.48
C ILE A 32 -48.75 23.20 17.01
N HIS A 33 -47.58 23.02 17.64
CA HIS A 33 -47.44 23.16 19.10
C HIS A 33 -47.77 24.57 19.61
N ALA A 34 -47.36 25.61 18.88
CA ALA A 34 -47.67 27.00 19.24
C ALA A 34 -49.19 27.29 19.19
N ALA A 35 -49.92 26.70 18.25
CA ALA A 35 -51.37 26.87 18.15
C ALA A 35 -52.15 26.17 19.28
N TYR A 36 -51.64 25.06 19.82
CA TYR A 36 -52.26 24.39 20.95
C TYR A 36 -52.08 25.16 22.27
N HIS A 37 -50.95 25.85 22.46
CA HIS A 37 -50.72 26.64 23.68
C HIS A 37 -51.58 27.92 23.77
N THR A 38 -52.04 28.48 22.64
CA THR A 38 -52.93 29.66 22.67
C THR A 38 -54.39 29.33 23.03
N SER A 39 -54.75 28.04 23.16
CA SER A 39 -56.13 27.63 23.46
C SER A 39 -56.41 27.54 24.97
N ASP A 40 -55.38 27.50 25.82
CA ASP A 40 -55.54 27.41 27.28
C ASP A 40 -55.74 28.77 27.97
N GLU A 41 -55.50 29.89 27.29
CA GLU A 41 -55.68 31.25 27.87
C GLU A 41 -57.13 31.76 27.87
N ILE A 42 -58.10 31.04 27.29
CA ILE A 42 -59.52 31.47 27.26
C ILE A 42 -60.26 31.13 28.58
N SER A 43 -59.65 30.38 29.50
CA SER A 43 -60.25 30.02 30.81
C SER A 43 -60.36 31.17 31.81
N ALA A 44 -59.81 32.36 31.54
CA ALA A 44 -59.73 33.46 32.52
C ALA A 44 -60.96 34.40 32.58
N TYR A 45 -61.98 34.22 31.72
CA TYR A 45 -63.15 35.12 31.64
C TYR A 45 -64.46 34.56 32.22
N ALA A 46 -64.40 33.65 33.19
CA ALA A 46 -65.60 33.11 33.85
C ALA A 46 -66.23 34.00 34.95
N ASN A 47 -65.66 35.18 35.23
CA ASN A 47 -66.21 36.13 36.21
C ASN A 47 -66.74 37.40 35.52
N GLY A 48 -67.76 37.24 34.68
CA GLY A 48 -68.55 38.37 34.18
C GLY A 48 -69.48 38.91 35.27
N PRO A 49 -69.77 40.23 35.30
CA PRO A 49 -70.60 40.84 36.32
C PRO A 49 -72.04 40.33 36.24
N ILE A 50 -72.57 39.90 37.39
CA ILE A 50 -73.97 39.53 37.59
C ILE A 50 -74.81 40.80 37.37
N LEU A 51 -75.25 41.01 36.13
CA LEU A 51 -76.24 42.03 35.80
C LEU A 51 -77.61 41.49 36.23
N SER A 52 -78.04 41.88 37.43
CA SER A 52 -79.38 41.69 37.97
C SER A 52 -80.37 42.63 37.26
N GLY A 53 -80.69 42.35 36.00
CA GLY A 53 -81.78 42.97 35.27
C GLY A 53 -83.05 42.13 35.43
N GLN A 54 -84.01 42.59 36.24
CA GLN A 54 -85.38 42.05 36.24
C GLN A 54 -86.09 42.50 34.96
N GLU A 55 -85.85 41.79 33.86
CA GLU A 55 -86.68 41.90 32.67
C GLU A 55 -87.94 41.06 32.87
N SER A 56 -89.08 41.75 32.84
CA SER A 56 -90.43 41.19 32.87
C SER A 56 -90.59 40.14 31.76
N LEU A 57 -90.60 38.86 32.14
CA LEU A 57 -90.84 37.72 31.26
C LEU A 57 -92.20 37.86 30.57
N ALA A 58 -92.20 38.34 29.32
CA ALA A 58 -93.33 38.16 28.43
C ALA A 58 -93.63 36.66 28.28
N PRO A 59 -94.91 36.24 28.16
CA PRO A 59 -95.26 34.83 27.99
C PRO A 59 -94.56 34.26 26.75
N LEU A 60 -93.53 33.45 26.97
CA LEU A 60 -92.81 32.73 25.92
C LEU A 60 -93.80 31.87 25.13
N ASP A 61 -93.83 32.07 23.81
CA ASP A 61 -94.64 31.28 22.89
C ASP A 61 -94.17 29.82 22.94
N LEU A 62 -95.05 28.95 23.44
CA LEU A 62 -94.79 27.51 23.59
C LEU A 62 -94.39 26.83 22.27
N THR A 63 -94.74 27.42 21.11
CA THR A 63 -94.38 26.88 19.80
C THR A 63 -92.91 27.10 19.45
N GLU A 64 -92.35 28.26 19.77
CA GLU A 64 -90.91 28.55 19.58
C GLU A 64 -90.05 27.64 20.46
N LEU A 65 -90.50 27.39 21.69
CA LEU A 65 -89.81 26.51 22.63
C LEU A 65 -89.80 25.06 22.13
N SER A 66 -90.95 24.56 21.63
CA SER A 66 -91.04 23.23 21.01
C SER A 66 -90.11 23.09 19.80
N GLN A 67 -90.04 24.11 18.94
CA GLN A 67 -89.16 24.10 17.78
C GLN A 67 -87.68 24.19 18.16
N ALA A 68 -87.34 24.94 19.21
CA ALA A 68 -85.99 24.99 19.77
C ALA A 68 -85.57 23.63 20.35
N CYS A 69 -86.45 22.94 21.09
CA CYS A 69 -86.20 21.59 21.60
C CYS A 69 -85.91 20.60 20.46
N LYS A 70 -86.72 20.58 19.40
CA LYS A 70 -86.48 19.72 18.22
C LYS A 70 -85.13 20.01 17.54
N ARG A 71 -84.76 21.29 17.43
CA ARG A 71 -83.45 21.69 16.90
C ARG A 71 -82.31 21.18 17.79
N ALA A 72 -82.45 21.32 19.11
CA ALA A 72 -81.47 20.84 20.07
C ALA A 72 -81.29 19.32 20.01
N GLU A 73 -82.37 18.55 19.93
CA GLU A 73 -82.32 17.09 19.75
C GLU A 73 -81.60 16.69 18.45
N ASN A 74 -81.89 17.36 17.34
CA ASN A 74 -81.20 17.13 16.06
C ASN A 74 -79.69 17.43 16.17
N TYR A 75 -79.31 18.53 16.82
CA TYR A 75 -77.91 18.84 17.06
C TYR A 75 -77.22 17.80 17.95
N GLN A 76 -77.89 17.33 18.99
CA GLN A 76 -77.37 16.30 19.88
C GLN A 76 -77.11 14.99 19.12
N GLN A 77 -78.05 14.56 18.26
CA GLN A 77 -77.87 13.38 17.41
C GLN A 77 -76.71 13.56 16.43
N HIS A 78 -76.58 14.73 15.82
CA HIS A 78 -75.48 15.04 14.91
C HIS A 78 -74.12 15.02 15.61
N LEU A 79 -74.01 15.65 16.79
CA LEU A 79 -72.80 15.65 17.61
C LEU A 79 -72.39 14.24 18.02
N TYR A 80 -73.36 13.40 18.43
CA TYR A 80 -73.12 11.99 18.71
C TYR A 80 -72.58 11.24 17.48
N GLY A 81 -73.17 11.49 16.30
CA GLY A 81 -72.70 10.94 15.03
C GLY A 81 -71.26 11.35 14.69
N LEU A 82 -70.92 12.63 14.89
CA LEU A 82 -69.55 13.14 14.71
C LEU A 82 -68.57 12.51 15.70
N GLN A 83 -68.94 12.39 16.98
CA GLN A 83 -68.10 11.77 18.00
C GLN A 83 -67.79 10.31 17.64
N LYS A 84 -68.78 9.57 17.14
CA LYS A 84 -68.58 8.18 16.68
C LYS A 84 -67.62 8.12 15.49
N LYS A 85 -67.76 9.02 14.51
CA LYS A 85 -66.84 9.11 13.36
C LYS A 85 -65.42 9.45 13.80
N LEU A 86 -65.25 10.42 14.70
CA LEU A 86 -63.95 10.83 15.26
C LEU A 86 -63.26 9.66 15.96
N LYS A 87 -64.00 8.89 16.77
CA LYS A 87 -63.48 7.69 17.44
C LYS A 87 -63.04 6.61 16.44
N CYS A 88 -63.79 6.42 15.35
CA CYS A 88 -63.40 5.49 14.29
C CYS A 88 -62.14 5.97 13.53
N SER A 89 -62.03 7.25 13.19
CA SER A 89 -60.82 7.78 12.55
C SER A 89 -59.60 7.71 13.46
N GLN A 90 -59.77 7.96 14.76
CA GLN A 90 -58.69 7.86 15.74
C GLN A 90 -58.10 6.44 15.77
N LYS A 91 -58.95 5.41 15.87
CA LYS A 91 -58.50 4.00 15.81
C LYS A 91 -57.76 3.66 14.51
N ARG A 92 -58.18 4.24 13.38
CA ARG A 92 -57.50 4.03 12.10
C ARG A 92 -56.11 4.67 12.09
N VAL A 93 -55.95 5.84 12.69
CA VAL A 93 -54.65 6.50 12.81
C VAL A 93 -53.73 5.72 13.77
N GLU A 94 -54.25 5.24 14.90
CA GLU A 94 -53.49 4.41 15.85
C GLU A 94 -52.95 3.14 15.20
N THR A 95 -53.81 2.40 14.48
CA THR A 95 -53.39 1.18 13.74
C THR A 95 -52.38 1.48 12.64
N GLN A 96 -52.51 2.62 11.93
CA GLN A 96 -51.50 3.05 10.95
C GLN A 96 -50.17 3.43 11.61
N ALA A 97 -50.19 4.07 12.79
CA ALA A 97 -48.99 4.42 13.53
C ALA A 97 -48.23 3.17 13.99
N GLU A 98 -48.93 2.14 14.45
CA GLU A 98 -48.34 0.85 14.81
C GLU A 98 -47.71 0.14 13.60
N ASP A 99 -48.37 0.13 12.45
CA ASP A 99 -47.84 -0.45 11.21
C ASP A 99 -46.56 0.28 10.74
N LEU A 100 -46.58 1.61 10.78
CA LEU A 100 -45.39 2.42 10.45
C LEU A 100 -44.25 2.19 11.43
N SER A 101 -44.54 2.01 12.73
CA SER A 101 -43.55 1.68 13.74
C SER A 101 -42.87 0.33 13.46
N LYS A 102 -43.66 -0.70 13.10
CA LYS A 102 -43.12 -2.02 12.70
C LYS A 102 -42.24 -1.93 11.45
N LYS A 103 -42.68 -1.17 10.45
CA LYS A 103 -41.90 -0.95 9.22
C LYS A 103 -40.59 -0.20 9.50
N ALA A 104 -40.59 0.76 10.41
CA ALA A 104 -39.39 1.49 10.79
C ALA A 104 -38.34 0.57 11.45
N ILE A 105 -38.77 -0.37 12.30
CA ILE A 105 -37.88 -1.39 12.88
C ILE A 105 -37.27 -2.26 11.78
N TYR A 106 -38.10 -2.77 10.88
CA TYR A 106 -37.63 -3.60 9.75
C TYR A 106 -36.65 -2.88 8.82
N ILE A 107 -36.86 -1.57 8.58
CA ILE A 107 -35.89 -0.75 7.83
C ILE A 107 -34.55 -0.69 8.58
N GLY A 108 -34.56 -0.50 9.89
CA GLY A 108 -33.33 -0.52 10.71
C GLY A 108 -32.57 -1.84 10.60
N ASP A 109 -33.27 -2.97 10.70
CA ASP A 109 -32.66 -4.30 10.56
C ASP A 109 -31.99 -4.48 9.18
N LEU A 110 -32.64 -4.01 8.11
CA LEU A 110 -32.08 -4.03 6.75
C LEU A 110 -30.88 -3.09 6.58
N GLU A 111 -30.89 -1.92 7.21
CA GLU A 111 -29.76 -1.00 7.20
C GLU A 111 -28.52 -1.62 7.86
N ASP A 112 -28.71 -2.33 8.97
CA ASP A 112 -27.65 -3.06 9.67
C ASP A 112 -27.11 -4.23 8.81
N GLU A 113 -27.99 -4.98 8.12
CA GLU A 113 -27.58 -6.05 7.20
C GLU A 113 -26.77 -5.50 6.01
N ILE A 114 -27.20 -4.38 5.42
CA ILE A 114 -26.46 -3.71 4.34
C ILE A 114 -25.09 -3.25 4.84
N ALA A 115 -25.02 -2.66 6.04
CA ALA A 115 -23.75 -2.22 6.63
C ALA A 115 -22.78 -3.40 6.87
N HIS A 116 -23.31 -4.54 7.32
CA HIS A 116 -22.53 -5.77 7.48
C HIS A 116 -21.98 -6.28 6.14
N LEU A 117 -22.83 -6.41 5.12
CA LEU A 117 -22.43 -6.87 3.79
C LEU A 117 -21.41 -5.94 3.12
N MET A 118 -21.54 -4.63 3.31
CA MET A 118 -20.56 -3.65 2.82
C MET A 118 -19.18 -3.88 3.44
N LYS A 119 -19.13 -4.14 4.75
CA LYS A 119 -17.88 -4.42 5.47
C LYS A 119 -17.24 -5.74 5.00
N GLU A 120 -18.03 -6.78 4.79
CA GLU A 120 -17.53 -8.06 4.25
C GLU A 120 -16.97 -7.90 2.84
N SER A 121 -17.65 -7.13 1.98
CA SER A 121 -17.19 -6.82 0.62
C SER A 121 -15.86 -6.06 0.62
N GLU A 122 -15.68 -5.10 1.52
CA GLU A 122 -14.42 -4.36 1.68
C GLU A 122 -13.24 -5.28 2.08
N VAL A 123 -13.48 -6.20 3.02
CA VAL A 123 -12.49 -7.21 3.42
C VAL A 123 -12.15 -8.14 2.24
N MET A 124 -13.16 -8.58 1.48
CA MET A 124 -12.96 -9.43 0.33
C MET A 124 -12.15 -8.74 -0.78
N MET A 125 -12.45 -7.48 -1.08
CA MET A 125 -11.69 -6.68 -2.04
C MET A 125 -10.23 -6.53 -1.62
N SER A 126 -9.98 -6.24 -0.33
CA SER A 126 -8.62 -6.13 0.23
C SER A 126 -7.84 -7.46 0.12
N LYS A 127 -8.53 -8.59 0.30
CA LYS A 127 -7.91 -9.91 0.10
C LYS A 127 -7.60 -10.18 -1.37
N MET A 128 -8.48 -9.79 -2.29
CA MET A 128 -8.27 -9.95 -3.73
C MET A 128 -7.11 -9.10 -4.24
N THR A 129 -6.96 -7.86 -3.76
CA THR A 129 -5.84 -6.99 -4.15
C THR A 129 -4.50 -7.54 -3.67
N LEU A 130 -4.41 -7.97 -2.41
CA LEU A 130 -3.20 -8.62 -1.87
C LEU A 130 -2.84 -9.90 -2.65
N GLN A 131 -3.83 -10.71 -3.03
CA GLN A 131 -3.59 -11.89 -3.84
C GLN A 131 -3.11 -11.54 -5.26
N ALA A 132 -3.64 -10.47 -5.85
CA ALA A 132 -3.20 -10.00 -7.16
C ALA A 132 -1.74 -9.51 -7.13
N GLU A 133 -1.34 -8.79 -6.08
CA GLU A 133 0.03 -8.32 -5.87
C GLU A 133 1.02 -9.47 -5.69
N GLY A 134 0.69 -10.47 -4.86
CA GLY A 134 1.52 -11.67 -4.68
C GLY A 134 1.80 -12.40 -6.00
N ARG A 135 0.76 -12.56 -6.84
CA ARG A 135 0.91 -13.20 -8.16
C ARG A 135 1.81 -12.42 -9.12
N VAL A 136 1.94 -11.10 -8.98
CA VAL A 136 2.86 -10.30 -9.80
C VAL A 136 4.31 -10.62 -9.44
N GLU A 137 4.61 -10.79 -8.15
CA GLU A 137 5.97 -11.12 -7.71
C GLU A 137 6.37 -12.54 -8.13
N ASP A 138 5.46 -13.51 -7.96
CA ASP A 138 5.67 -14.88 -8.42
C ASP A 138 5.98 -14.94 -9.93
N ARG A 139 5.26 -14.14 -10.73
CA ARG A 139 5.50 -14.04 -12.18
C ARG A 139 6.89 -13.47 -12.50
N LYS A 140 7.37 -12.48 -11.76
CA LYS A 140 8.74 -11.94 -11.93
C LYS A 140 9.79 -12.98 -11.58
N GLN A 141 9.61 -13.69 -10.47
CA GLN A 141 10.54 -14.76 -10.04
C GLN A 141 10.58 -15.89 -11.07
N LEU A 142 9.42 -16.33 -11.56
CA LEU A 142 9.31 -17.33 -12.61
C LEU A 142 10.03 -16.87 -13.89
N HIS A 143 9.85 -15.62 -14.31
CA HIS A 143 10.54 -15.07 -15.48
C HIS A 143 12.06 -15.02 -15.30
N SER A 144 12.53 -14.59 -14.13
CA SER A 144 13.96 -14.57 -13.78
C SER A 144 14.58 -15.97 -13.81
N LEU A 145 13.91 -16.96 -13.20
CA LEU A 145 14.35 -18.36 -13.22
C LEU A 145 14.37 -18.93 -14.63
N LYS A 146 13.34 -18.67 -15.43
CA LYS A 146 13.28 -19.09 -16.83
C LYS A 146 14.43 -18.49 -17.65
N ALA A 147 14.77 -17.22 -17.41
CA ALA A 147 15.90 -16.55 -18.05
C ALA A 147 17.25 -17.17 -17.63
N LYS A 148 17.42 -17.53 -16.35
CA LYS A 148 18.62 -18.24 -15.86
C LYS A 148 18.76 -19.62 -16.52
N ILE A 149 17.70 -20.42 -16.52
CA ILE A 149 17.69 -21.76 -17.14
C ILE A 149 18.06 -21.67 -18.63
N LYS A 150 17.53 -20.67 -19.35
CA LYS A 150 17.84 -20.46 -20.78
C LYS A 150 19.32 -20.19 -21.04
N ARG A 151 20.06 -19.58 -20.11
CA ARG A 151 21.49 -19.27 -20.27
C ARG A 151 22.42 -20.43 -19.94
N VAL A 152 21.95 -21.46 -19.23
CA VAL A 152 22.78 -22.59 -18.81
C VAL A 152 23.47 -23.28 -20.00
N PRO A 153 22.79 -23.59 -21.12
CA PRO A 153 23.45 -24.21 -22.28
C PRO A 153 24.57 -23.35 -22.86
N ASP A 154 24.37 -22.04 -22.96
CA ASP A 154 25.39 -21.12 -23.48
C ASP A 154 26.61 -21.07 -22.56
N HIS A 155 26.41 -21.07 -21.23
CA HIS A 155 27.49 -21.15 -20.26
C HIS A 155 28.28 -22.46 -20.38
N ILE A 156 27.60 -23.59 -20.54
CA ILE A 156 28.23 -24.90 -20.75
C ILE A 156 29.03 -24.90 -22.05
N ALA A 157 28.44 -24.43 -23.16
CA ALA A 157 29.11 -24.36 -24.45
C ALA A 157 30.37 -23.47 -24.41
N ASN A 158 30.29 -22.31 -23.75
CA ASN A 158 31.43 -21.42 -23.59
C ASN A 158 32.53 -22.03 -22.72
N ALA A 159 32.17 -22.72 -21.62
CA ALA A 159 33.14 -23.41 -20.77
C ALA A 159 33.88 -24.52 -21.53
N ILE A 160 33.16 -25.33 -22.31
CA ILE A 160 33.76 -26.37 -23.16
C ILE A 160 34.71 -25.76 -24.19
N LYS A 161 34.33 -24.63 -24.82
CA LYS A 161 35.18 -23.92 -25.78
C LYS A 161 36.47 -23.41 -25.14
N THR A 162 36.41 -22.91 -23.90
CA THR A 162 37.62 -22.45 -23.20
C THR A 162 38.55 -23.62 -22.88
N ILE A 163 38.04 -24.76 -22.42
CA ILE A 163 38.85 -25.94 -22.08
C ILE A 163 39.51 -26.51 -23.33
N THR A 164 38.75 -26.71 -24.41
CA THR A 164 39.27 -27.24 -25.69
C THR A 164 40.30 -26.31 -26.33
N SER A 165 40.16 -24.99 -26.16
CA SER A 165 41.14 -24.02 -26.66
C SER A 165 42.42 -23.96 -25.80
N THR A 166 42.34 -24.35 -24.52
CA THR A 166 43.52 -24.45 -23.65
C THR A 166 44.22 -25.81 -23.77
N GLU A 167 43.48 -26.90 -24.00
CA GLU A 167 44.05 -28.25 -24.17
C GLU A 167 44.87 -28.40 -25.47
N SER A 168 44.62 -27.59 -26.50
CA SER A 168 45.48 -27.55 -27.69
C SER A 168 46.86 -26.89 -27.45
N ILE A 169 47.09 -26.28 -26.28
CA ILE A 169 48.38 -25.67 -25.86
C ILE A 169 49.12 -26.57 -24.84
N VAL A 170 48.44 -27.56 -24.25
CA VAL A 170 49.05 -28.48 -23.29
C VAL A 170 49.83 -29.55 -24.05
N ASN A 171 51.10 -29.26 -24.37
CA ASN A 171 52.20 -30.25 -24.35
C ASN A 171 53.60 -29.65 -24.63
N HIS A 172 53.78 -28.33 -24.58
CA HIS A 172 55.13 -27.76 -24.47
C HIS A 172 55.25 -26.87 -23.23
N PRO A 173 56.17 -27.15 -22.30
CA PRO A 173 56.46 -26.23 -21.22
C PRO A 173 56.99 -24.93 -21.84
N PHE A 174 56.37 -23.81 -21.47
CA PHE A 174 56.78 -22.47 -21.88
C PHE A 174 57.08 -21.63 -20.63
N PHE A 175 58.07 -20.76 -20.74
CA PHE A 175 58.51 -19.92 -19.63
C PHE A 175 57.79 -18.57 -19.69
N GLN A 176 56.83 -18.35 -18.80
CA GLN A 176 56.08 -17.10 -18.74
C GLN A 176 56.82 -16.04 -17.93
N LEU A 177 57.21 -14.95 -18.59
CA LEU A 177 57.80 -13.79 -17.91
C LEU A 177 56.75 -12.95 -17.16
N LYS A 178 55.49 -12.98 -17.61
CA LYS A 178 54.37 -12.23 -17.03
C LYS A 178 53.09 -13.05 -17.05
N ASN A 179 52.36 -13.03 -15.94
CA ASN A 179 51.00 -13.55 -15.85
C ASN A 179 50.04 -12.38 -15.64
N LYS A 180 49.13 -12.14 -16.60
CA LYS A 180 48.15 -11.02 -16.57
C LYS A 180 48.79 -9.64 -16.30
N GLY A 181 49.99 -9.42 -16.83
CA GLY A 181 50.73 -8.17 -16.68
C GLY A 181 51.57 -8.05 -15.40
N VAL A 182 51.49 -9.02 -14.49
CA VAL A 182 52.29 -9.10 -13.26
C VAL A 182 53.48 -10.04 -13.48
N ILE A 183 54.65 -9.67 -12.99
CA ILE A 183 55.86 -10.52 -13.05
C ILE A 183 55.80 -11.46 -11.83
N PRO A 184 55.72 -12.79 -12.04
CA PRO A 184 55.67 -13.77 -10.94
C PRO A 184 56.92 -13.70 -10.07
N ASP A 185 56.79 -14.04 -8.77
CA ASP A 185 57.89 -13.93 -7.80
C ASP A 185 59.08 -14.82 -8.15
N GLU A 186 58.84 -15.98 -8.76
CA GLU A 186 59.89 -16.88 -9.23
C GLU A 186 60.73 -16.24 -10.34
N THR A 187 60.08 -15.59 -11.30
CA THR A 187 60.74 -14.82 -12.37
C THR A 187 61.49 -13.62 -11.80
N ARG A 188 60.93 -12.95 -10.77
CA ARG A 188 61.61 -11.84 -10.08
C ARG A 188 62.87 -12.31 -9.35
N SER A 189 62.81 -13.46 -8.67
CA SER A 189 63.96 -14.07 -8.01
C SER A 189 65.05 -14.40 -9.01
N LEU A 190 64.71 -15.09 -10.10
CA LEU A 190 65.67 -15.45 -11.14
C LEU A 190 66.34 -14.21 -11.77
N ILE A 191 65.57 -13.13 -12.01
CA ILE A 191 66.12 -11.87 -12.50
C ILE A 191 67.11 -11.27 -11.50
N ASN A 192 66.81 -11.30 -10.20
CA ASN A 192 67.73 -10.82 -9.19
C ASN A 192 69.00 -11.67 -9.15
N ASP A 193 68.87 -13.00 -9.13
CA ASP A 193 70.01 -13.93 -9.06
C ASP A 193 70.96 -13.73 -10.25
N LEU A 194 70.44 -13.58 -11.48
CA LEU A 194 71.26 -13.29 -12.66
C LEU A 194 72.06 -11.98 -12.52
N ILE A 195 71.51 -10.99 -11.83
CA ILE A 195 72.15 -9.67 -11.68
C ILE A 195 73.14 -9.70 -10.51
N THR A 196 72.74 -10.26 -9.36
CA THR A 196 73.53 -10.20 -8.12
C THR A 196 74.61 -11.26 -8.07
N GLU A 197 74.29 -12.49 -8.48
CA GLU A 197 75.20 -13.63 -8.41
C GLU A 197 76.02 -13.76 -9.70
N ASP A 198 75.37 -13.68 -10.87
CA ASP A 198 76.06 -13.86 -12.17
C ASP A 198 76.59 -12.56 -12.79
N GLY A 199 76.33 -11.41 -12.16
CA GLY A 199 76.83 -10.09 -12.59
C GLY A 199 76.29 -9.63 -13.94
N VAL A 200 75.15 -10.15 -14.39
CA VAL A 200 74.53 -9.80 -15.67
C VAL A 200 74.06 -8.34 -15.63
N ASN A 201 74.40 -7.56 -16.67
CA ASN A 201 73.91 -6.20 -16.79
C ASN A 201 72.36 -6.20 -16.89
N PRO A 202 71.64 -5.38 -16.10
CA PRO A 202 70.17 -5.32 -16.11
C PRO A 202 69.53 -5.16 -17.50
N GLU A 203 70.19 -4.45 -18.41
CA GLU A 203 69.72 -4.22 -19.80
C GLU A 203 69.87 -5.47 -20.68
N GLN A 204 70.66 -6.45 -20.25
CA GLN A 204 70.94 -7.70 -20.96
C GLN A 204 70.17 -8.90 -20.40
N VAL A 205 69.53 -8.77 -19.24
CA VAL A 205 68.85 -9.89 -18.55
C VAL A 205 67.83 -10.58 -19.45
N LEU A 206 67.01 -9.82 -20.19
CA LEU A 206 66.02 -10.41 -21.10
C LEU A 206 66.69 -11.20 -22.24
N SER A 207 67.81 -10.71 -22.76
CA SER A 207 68.58 -11.38 -23.80
C SER A 207 69.17 -12.71 -23.28
N VAL A 208 69.68 -12.71 -22.04
CA VAL A 208 70.20 -13.91 -21.39
C VAL A 208 69.10 -14.94 -21.16
N LEU A 209 67.96 -14.54 -20.61
CA LEU A 209 66.80 -15.42 -20.39
C LEU A 209 66.31 -16.05 -21.70
N ASN A 210 66.19 -15.25 -22.77
CA ASN A 210 65.79 -15.75 -24.08
C ASN A 210 66.82 -16.75 -24.67
N ARG A 211 68.11 -16.51 -24.47
CA ARG A 211 69.16 -17.45 -24.90
C ARG A 211 69.13 -18.76 -24.11
N MET A 212 68.97 -18.70 -22.79
CA MET A 212 68.89 -19.89 -21.93
C MET A 212 67.66 -20.72 -22.27
N ALA A 213 66.49 -20.07 -22.36
CA ALA A 213 65.24 -20.74 -22.70
C ALA A 213 65.29 -21.32 -24.13
N GLY A 214 65.87 -20.60 -25.09
CA GLY A 214 66.13 -21.11 -26.43
C GLY A 214 67.05 -22.33 -26.46
N HIS A 215 68.09 -22.36 -25.61
CA HIS A 215 68.97 -23.53 -25.48
C HIS A 215 68.25 -24.75 -24.88
N LEU A 216 67.28 -24.51 -23.99
CA LEU A 216 66.46 -25.56 -23.36
C LEU A 216 65.23 -25.96 -24.20
N GLY A 217 65.02 -25.35 -25.38
CA GLY A 217 63.84 -25.61 -26.21
C GLY A 217 62.52 -25.14 -25.58
N VAL A 218 62.59 -24.23 -24.60
CA VAL A 218 61.43 -23.68 -23.90
C VAL A 218 61.13 -22.30 -24.50
N PRO A 219 59.98 -22.10 -25.17
CA PRO A 219 59.62 -20.78 -25.67
C PRO A 219 59.35 -19.84 -24.49
N VAL A 220 59.82 -18.60 -24.60
CA VAL A 220 59.57 -17.55 -23.60
C VAL A 220 58.35 -16.75 -24.02
N GLU A 221 57.35 -16.65 -23.14
CA GLU A 221 56.17 -15.82 -23.38
C GLU A 221 56.22 -14.53 -22.55
N GLY A 222 55.98 -13.42 -23.22
CA GLY A 222 55.96 -12.08 -22.63
C GLY A 222 57.30 -11.35 -22.71
N SER A 223 57.36 -10.19 -22.06
CA SER A 223 58.58 -9.37 -22.00
C SER A 223 58.66 -8.61 -20.68
N VAL A 224 59.87 -8.43 -20.18
CA VAL A 224 60.17 -7.56 -19.03
C VAL A 224 60.87 -6.32 -19.58
N SER A 225 60.35 -5.14 -19.26
CA SER A 225 60.97 -3.88 -19.68
C SER A 225 62.12 -3.53 -18.76
N ASP A 226 63.10 -2.77 -19.26
CA ASP A 226 64.25 -2.31 -18.46
C ASP A 226 63.81 -1.57 -17.20
N ARG A 227 62.70 -0.82 -17.28
CA ARG A 227 62.10 -0.16 -16.13
C ARG A 227 61.65 -1.16 -15.06
N SER A 228 60.97 -2.24 -15.45
CA SER A 228 60.55 -3.29 -14.53
C SER A 228 61.76 -4.00 -13.92
N THR A 229 62.78 -4.31 -14.72
CA THR A 229 64.04 -4.89 -14.21
C THR A 229 64.70 -3.98 -13.17
N LYS A 230 64.81 -2.67 -13.45
CA LYS A 230 65.34 -1.67 -12.51
C LYS A 230 64.54 -1.61 -11.21
N TRP A 231 63.21 -1.69 -11.28
CA TRP A 231 62.35 -1.73 -10.10
C TRP A 231 62.54 -3.00 -9.27
N ILE A 232 62.66 -4.16 -9.93
CA ILE A 232 62.90 -5.44 -9.24
C ILE A 232 64.20 -5.39 -8.43
N ILE A 233 65.27 -4.83 -9.01
CA ILE A 233 66.57 -4.64 -8.32
C ILE A 233 66.43 -3.71 -7.12
N GLN A 234 65.74 -2.58 -7.29
CA GLN A 234 65.55 -1.60 -6.21
C GLN A 234 64.75 -2.19 -5.05
N GLU A 235 63.67 -2.91 -5.36
CA GLU A 235 62.85 -3.60 -4.37
C GLU A 235 63.66 -4.70 -3.66
N GLY A 236 64.44 -5.50 -4.39
CA GLY A 236 65.32 -6.53 -3.83
C GLY A 236 66.39 -5.94 -2.89
N GLY A 237 67.04 -4.84 -3.30
CA GLY A 237 68.03 -4.16 -2.46
C GLY A 237 67.43 -3.52 -1.21
N ALA A 238 66.21 -3.00 -1.28
CA ALA A 238 65.49 -2.48 -0.12
C ALA A 238 65.12 -3.61 0.86
N ALA A 239 64.63 -4.74 0.33
CA ALA A 239 64.31 -5.91 1.14
C ALA A 239 65.54 -6.46 1.88
N ALA A 240 66.69 -6.56 1.19
CA ALA A 240 67.94 -7.00 1.79
C ALA A 240 68.40 -6.08 2.95
N LYS A 241 68.33 -4.76 2.76
CA LYS A 241 68.64 -3.79 3.84
C LYS A 241 67.70 -3.95 5.03
N MET A 242 66.41 -4.14 4.78
CA MET A 242 65.41 -4.34 5.82
C MET A 242 65.65 -5.64 6.60
N GLN A 243 66.06 -6.72 5.91
CA GLN A 243 66.44 -7.97 6.54
C GLN A 243 67.66 -7.80 7.46
N VAL A 244 68.69 -7.06 7.04
CA VAL A 244 69.86 -6.76 7.89
C VAL A 244 69.45 -5.97 9.13
N VAL A 245 68.61 -4.94 8.99
CA VAL A 245 68.09 -4.17 10.14
C VAL A 245 67.31 -5.06 11.10
N GLN A 246 66.47 -5.96 10.57
CA GLN A 246 65.71 -6.89 11.40
C GLN A 246 66.62 -7.90 12.12
N CYS A 247 67.63 -8.44 11.44
CA CYS A 247 68.63 -9.31 12.05
C CYS A 247 69.41 -8.59 13.17
N LEU A 248 69.82 -7.33 12.96
CA LEU A 248 70.49 -6.52 13.99
C LEU A 248 69.60 -6.23 15.19
N LYS A 249 68.30 -5.96 14.95
CA LYS A 249 67.32 -5.78 16.04
C LYS A 249 67.17 -7.05 16.86
N ASN A 250 66.94 -8.18 16.19
CA ASN A 250 66.80 -9.49 16.84
C ASN A 250 68.08 -9.90 17.61
N ALA A 251 69.27 -9.58 17.10
CA ALA A 251 70.54 -9.88 17.77
C ALA A 251 70.74 -9.05 19.06
N LYS A 252 70.30 -7.79 19.09
CA LYS A 252 70.31 -6.96 20.30
C LYS A 252 69.38 -7.50 21.37
N ASP A 253 68.20 -7.99 20.97
CA ASP A 253 67.20 -8.53 21.88
C ASP A 253 67.64 -9.87 22.53
N MET A 254 68.60 -10.59 21.94
CA MET A 254 69.18 -11.82 22.51
C MET A 254 70.42 -11.61 23.38
N SER A 255 70.89 -10.37 23.58
CA SER A 255 72.09 -10.05 24.38
C SER A 255 71.76 -9.58 25.81
N TYR A 256 70.54 -9.86 26.30
CA TYR A 256 70.08 -9.61 27.67
C TYR A 256 69.75 -10.91 28.40
#